data_AF-A0A0K0DH25-F1
#
_entry.id   AF-A0A0K0DH25-F1
#
_cell.length_a   1.000
_cell.length_b   1.000
_cell.length_c   1.000
_cell.angle_alpha   90.00
_cell.angle_beta   90.00
_cell.angle_gamma   90.00
#
_symmetry.space_group_name_H-M   'P 1'
#
loop_
_entity.id
_entity.type
_entity.pdbx_description
1 polymer ?
#
loop_
_entity_poly.entity_id
_entity_poly.type
_entity_poly.pdbx_seq_one_letter_code
_entity_poly.pdbx_strand_id
1 'polypeptide(L)' 'MDPINDARFYESLIKPPRQRTQDDIRNIYDQLRLFDMFSNLYSGPLKAICANARYERHSGHHILYRYSSLNFSVS' A
#
# COMPACT_ATOMS: atom_id res chain seq x y z
N MET A 1 8.03 -8.22 16.26
CA MET A 1 7.08 -8.79 15.27
C MET A 1 7.42 -8.12 13.95
N ASP A 2 7.87 -8.89 12.97
CA ASP A 2 8.17 -8.36 11.63
C ASP A 2 6.81 -8.12 10.93
N PRO A 3 6.39 -6.87 10.66
CA PRO A 3 5.05 -6.56 10.13
C PRO A 3 4.76 -7.27 8.80
N ILE A 4 5.84 -7.59 8.08
CA ILE A 4 5.82 -8.24 6.78
C ILE A 4 5.36 -9.70 6.89
N ASN A 5 5.33 -10.35 8.06
CA ASN A 5 4.96 -11.77 8.16
C ASN A 5 3.56 -12.03 8.73
N ASP A 6 2.72 -10.99 8.84
CA ASP A 6 1.31 -11.16 9.21
C ASP A 6 0.48 -11.54 7.97
N ALA A 7 0.05 -12.80 7.89
CA ALA A 7 -0.79 -13.30 6.80
C ALA A 7 -2.05 -12.44 6.59
N ARG A 8 -2.61 -11.91 7.69
CA ARG A 8 -3.80 -11.07 7.65
C ARG A 8 -3.55 -9.76 6.93
N PHE A 9 -2.37 -9.15 7.10
CA PHE A 9 -1.99 -7.94 6.38
C PHE A 9 -2.04 -8.15 4.87
N TYR A 10 -1.44 -9.23 4.38
CA TYR A 10 -1.47 -9.58 2.96
C TYR A 10 -2.87 -9.90 2.46
N GLU A 11 -3.66 -10.66 3.22
CA GLU A 11 -5.05 -10.98 2.88
C GLU A 11 -5.92 -9.73 2.74
N SER A 12 -5.71 -8.73 3.60
CA SER A 12 -6.40 -7.43 3.48
C SER A 12 -5.89 -6.61 2.29
N LEU A 13 -4.58 -6.60 2.04
CA LEU A 13 -3.96 -5.77 1.00
C LEU A 13 -4.16 -6.32 -0.42
N ILE A 14 -4.21 -7.64 -0.60
CA ILE A 14 -4.43 -8.29 -1.90
C ILE A 14 -5.84 -8.05 -2.44
N LYS A 15 -6.82 -7.80 -1.55
CA LYS A 15 -8.18 -7.43 -1.95
C LYS A 15 -8.16 -6.13 -2.75
N PRO A 16 -8.87 -6.06 -3.90
CA PRO A 16 -9.06 -4.81 -4.62
C PRO A 16 -9.62 -3.71 -3.71
N PRO A 17 -9.22 -2.44 -3.87
CA PRO A 17 -9.73 -1.31 -3.07
C PRO A 17 -11.25 -1.29 -2.87
N ARG A 18 -12.02 -1.56 -3.94
CA ARG A 18 -13.49 -1.55 -3.92
C ARG A 18 -14.13 -2.71 -3.14
N GLN A 19 -13.34 -3.73 -2.80
CA GLN A 19 -13.80 -4.94 -2.11
C GLN A 19 -13.27 -5.02 -0.67
N ARG A 20 -12.48 -4.04 -0.22
CA ARG A 20 -12.01 -3.99 1.16
C ARG A 20 -13.13 -3.60 2.10
N THR A 21 -13.25 -4.35 3.18
CA THR A 21 -14.10 -4.00 4.33
C THR A 21 -13.41 -2.95 5.20
N GLN A 22 -14.14 -2.38 6.16
CA GLN A 22 -13.52 -1.50 7.15
C GLN A 22 -12.47 -2.23 8.01
N ASP A 23 -12.64 -3.53 8.25
CA ASP A 23 -11.68 -4.34 9.00
C ASP A 23 -10.39 -4.54 8.22
N ASP A 24 -10.49 -4.72 6.91
CA ASP A 24 -9.33 -4.79 6.02
C ASP A 24 -8.55 -3.47 6.05
N ILE A 25 -9.25 -2.34 5.96
CA ILE A 25 -8.62 -1.00 5.98
C ILE A 25 -7.96 -0.73 7.35
N ARG A 26 -8.61 -1.11 8.45
CA ARG A 26 -8.03 -0.98 9.81
C ARG A 26 -6.78 -1.84 9.95
N ASN A 27 -6.85 -3.10 9.53
CA ASN A 27 -5.72 -4.02 9.59
C ASN A 27 -4.52 -3.49 8.78
N ILE A 28 -4.76 -2.97 7.56
CA ILE A 28 -3.70 -2.33 6.76
C ILE A 28 -3.14 -1.10 7.48
N TYR A 29 -4.00 -0.24 8.04
CA TYR A 29 -3.59 0.98 8.75
C TYR A 29 -2.68 0.68 9.94
N ASP A 30 -3.07 -0.27 10.78
CA ASP A 30 -2.33 -0.63 12.00
C ASP A 30 -0.94 -1.17 11.65
N GLN A 31 -0.83 -1.96 10.58
CA GLN A 31 0.45 -2.48 10.09
C GLN A 31 1.31 -1.40 9.43
N LEU A 32 0.73 -0.54 8.57
CA LEU A 32 1.47 0.55 7.93
C LEU A 32 2.01 1.57 8.96
N ARG A 33 1.33 1.74 10.10
CA ARG A 33 1.82 2.59 11.21
C ARG A 33 3.14 2.12 11.83
N LEU A 34 3.50 0.85 11.66
CA LEU A 34 4.76 0.30 12.17
C LEU A 34 5.96 0.62 11.25
N PHE A 35 5.73 1.11 10.04
CA PHE A 35 6.80 1.45 9.10
C PHE A 35 7.19 2.93 9.25
N ASP A 36 8.49 3.18 9.44
CA ASP A 36 9.04 4.53 9.59
C ASP A 36 8.68 5.46 8.42
N MET A 37 8.59 4.92 7.20
CA MET A 37 8.19 5.66 5.99
C MET A 37 6.82 6.35 6.15
N PHE A 38 5.89 5.77 6.92
CA PHE A 38 4.55 6.30 7.13
C PHE A 38 4.36 6.96 8.51
N SER A 39 5.38 6.93 9.37
CA SER A 39 5.31 7.45 10.76
C SER A 39 4.85 8.91 10.83
N ASN A 40 5.32 9.74 9.90
CA ASN A 40 5.02 11.18 9.83
C ASN A 40 3.69 11.53 9.14
N LEU A 41 2.98 10.54 8.58
CA LEU A 41 1.68 10.81 7.98
C LEU A 41 0.61 10.97 9.07
N TYR A 42 -0.14 12.07 8.98
CA TYR A 42 -1.38 12.22 9.73
C TYR A 42 -2.39 11.13 9.34
N SER A 43 -3.39 10.92 10.21
CA SER A 43 -4.36 9.83 10.04
C SER A 43 -5.14 9.89 8.72
N GLY A 44 -5.47 11.09 8.23
CA GLY A 44 -6.21 11.29 6.97
C GLY A 44 -5.47 10.73 5.74
N PRO A 45 -4.27 11.23 5.40
CA PRO A 45 -3.48 10.72 4.29
C PRO A 45 -3.19 9.21 4.37
N LEU A 46 -2.86 8.71 5.57
CA LEU A 46 -2.60 7.27 5.74
C LEU A 46 -3.85 6.42 5.50
N LYS A 47 -5.03 6.86 5.96
CA LYS A 47 -6.31 6.19 5.64
C LYS A 47 -6.61 6.20 4.15
N ALA A 48 -6.31 7.30 3.45
CA ALA A 48 -6.48 7.38 2.01
C ALA A 48 -5.58 6.36 1.28
N ILE A 49 -4.32 6.19 1.73
CA ILE A 49 -3.42 5.15 1.22
C ILE A 49 -4.01 3.76 1.49
N CYS A 50 -4.42 3.46 2.71
CA CYS A 50 -4.98 2.14 3.07
C CYS A 50 -6.21 1.76 2.22
N ALA A 51 -7.06 2.75 1.91
CA ALA A 51 -8.25 2.55 1.09
C ALA A 51 -7.93 2.32 -0.40
N ASN A 52 -6.81 2.86 -0.92
CA ASN A 52 -6.55 2.91 -2.37
C ASN A 52 -5.33 2.11 -2.85
N ALA A 53 -4.38 1.80 -1.97
CA ALA A 53 -3.17 1.07 -2.30
C ALA A 53 -3.49 -0.29 -2.94
N ARG A 54 -2.64 -0.77 -3.84
CA ARG A 54 -2.80 -2.07 -4.51
C ARG A 54 -1.56 -2.90 -4.28
N TYR A 55 -1.76 -4.18 -3.96
CA TYR A 55 -0.69 -5.15 -3.94
C TYR A 55 -0.39 -5.61 -5.37
N GLU A 56 0.88 -5.57 -5.75
CA GLU A 56 1.36 -6.05 -7.04
C GLU A 56 2.48 -7.07 -6.81
N ARG A 57 2.41 -8.23 -7.47
CA ARG A 57 3.45 -9.25 -7.43
C ARG A 57 4.18 -9.26 -8.76
N HIS A 58 5.47 -8.97 -8.72
CA HIS A 58 6.31 -8.97 -9.91
C HIS A 58 7.26 -10.16 -9.89
N SER A 59 7.59 -10.68 -11.07
CA SER A 59 8.64 -11.69 -11.23
C SER A 59 10.03 -11.08 -11.00
N GLY A 60 11.04 -11.93 -10.81
CA GLY A 60 12.43 -11.49 -10.80
C GLY A 60 12.78 -10.70 -12.07
N HIS A 61 13.64 -9.70 -11.94
CA HIS A 61 14.08 -8.80 -13.03
C HIS A 61 12.97 -7.96 -13.68
N HIS A 62 11.79 -7.87 -13.08
CA HIS A 62 10.74 -6.97 -13.57
C HIS A 62 11.13 -5.50 -13.34
N ILE A 63 11.19 -4.71 -14.42
CA ILE A 63 11.48 -3.27 -14.35
C ILE A 63 10.20 -2.55 -13.91
N LEU A 64 10.19 -1.97 -12.71
CA LEU A 64 9.04 -1.24 -12.16
C LEU A 64 8.84 0.15 -12.80
N TYR A 65 9.93 0.83 -13.15
CA TYR A 65 9.88 2.15 -13.78
C TYR A 65 11.11 2.39 -14.66
N ARG A 66 10.97 3.24 -15.68
CA ARG A 66 12.08 3.76 -16.50
C ARG A 66 12.17 5.27 -16.30
N TYR A 67 13.38 5.83 -16.34
CA TYR A 67 13.59 7.26 -16.15
C TYR A 67 12.83 8.12 -17.19
N SER A 68 12.73 7.65 -18.44
CA SER A 68 12.04 8.35 -19.53
C SER A 68 10.51 8.30 -19.48
N SER A 69 9.91 7.56 -18.53
CA SER A 69 8.44 7.47 -18.38
C SER A 69 7.84 8.60 -17.54
N LEU A 70 8.65 9.48 -16.92
CA LEU A 70 8.17 10.70 -16.28
C LEU A 70 8.04 11.87 -17.29
N ASN A 71 7.21 11.71 -18.32
CA ASN A 71 6.74 12.86 -19.09
C ASN A 71 5.36 13.26 -18.56
N PHE A 72 5.34 13.98 -17.44
CA PHE A 72 4.13 14.67 -17.00
C PHE A 72 3.88 15.83 -17.96
N SER A 73 3.04 15.62 -18.98
CA SER A 73 2.43 16.72 -19.72
C SER A 73 1.44 17.39 -18.77
N VAL A 74 1.82 18.54 -18.24
CA VAL A 74 0.85 19.47 -17.67
C VAL A 74 0.19 20.16 -18.86
N SER A 75 -1.00 19.70 -19.21
CA SER A 75 -1.91 20.38 -20.14
C SER A 75 -2.79 21.36 -19.39
#